data_AF-A0AAW1QT06-F1
#
_entry.id   AF-A0AAW1QT06-F1
#
_cell.length_a   1.000
_cell.length_b   1.000
_cell.length_c   1.000
_cell.angle_alpha   90.00
_cell.angle_beta   90.00
_cell.angle_gamma   90.00
#
_symmetry.space_group_name_H-M   'P 1'
#
loop_
_entity.id
_entity.type
_entity.pdbx_description
1 polymer ?
#
loop_
_entity_poly.entity_id
_entity_poly.type
_entity_poly.pdbx_seq_one_letter_code
_entity_poly.pdbx_strand_id
1 'polypeptide(L)'
;MRPWIVQATELFEDYAGNRWMKCDWYWRPHETCLLVNVDTNTRRIPADLHAKRLFKAAKGSFDTDVSLYSAERVVTVEKRQPGTGPPEEDCYWYESGYDQKFASFEDCSDEPPASKAKWAGAR
;
A
#
# COMPACT_ATOMS: atom_id res chain seq x y z
N MET A 1 4.34 -7.72 -16.01
CA MET A 1 4.72 -6.69 -15.01
C MET A 1 3.53 -6.53 -14.06
N ARG A 2 3.72 -6.47 -12.72
CA ARG A 2 2.61 -6.28 -11.78
C ARG A 2 2.31 -4.78 -11.66
N PRO A 3 1.03 -4.35 -11.55
CA PRO A 3 0.70 -2.95 -11.41
C PRO A 3 1.17 -2.42 -10.05
N TRP A 4 1.59 -1.15 -10.02
CA TRP A 4 1.86 -0.40 -8.80
C TRP A 4 0.56 -0.12 -8.05
N ILE A 5 0.63 -0.08 -6.72
CA ILE A 5 -0.48 0.30 -5.85
C ILE A 5 -0.05 1.55 -5.10
N VAL A 6 -0.92 2.56 -5.13
CA VAL A 6 -0.69 3.86 -4.51
C VAL A 6 -1.98 4.33 -3.83
N GLN A 7 -1.84 5.11 -2.78
CA GLN A 7 -2.92 5.86 -2.16
C GLN A 7 -2.85 7.30 -2.66
N ALA A 8 -3.88 7.73 -3.39
CA ALA A 8 -4.00 9.13 -3.80
C ALA A 8 -4.27 9.99 -2.57
N THR A 9 -3.42 10.99 -2.34
CA THR A 9 -3.50 11.91 -1.19
C THR A 9 -4.04 13.27 -1.60
N GLU A 10 -3.75 13.72 -2.81
CA GLU A 10 -4.20 15.00 -3.36
C GLU A 10 -4.40 14.88 -4.88
N LEU A 11 -5.46 15.50 -5.40
CA LEU A 11 -5.72 15.64 -6.84
C LEU A 11 -5.48 17.08 -7.25
N PHE A 12 -4.76 17.29 -8.35
CA PHE A 12 -4.50 18.63 -8.86
C PHE A 12 -4.44 18.66 -10.39
N GLU A 13 -4.53 19.86 -10.94
CA GLU A 13 -4.39 20.12 -12.37
C GLU A 13 -3.20 21.04 -12.60
N ASP A 14 -2.36 20.75 -13.59
CA ASP A 14 -1.23 21.60 -13.95
C ASP A 14 -1.66 22.78 -14.86
N TYR A 15 -0.73 23.70 -15.13
CA TYR A 15 -1.00 24.85 -16.00
C TYR A 15 -1.36 24.49 -17.46
N ALA A 16 -1.06 23.25 -17.88
CA ALA A 16 -1.39 22.74 -19.21
C ALA A 16 -2.74 22.00 -19.22
N GLY A 17 -3.46 21.94 -18.09
CA GLY A 17 -4.75 21.25 -17.97
C GLY A 17 -4.63 19.73 -17.77
N ASN A 18 -3.43 19.21 -17.50
CA ASN A 18 -3.26 17.79 -17.20
C ASN A 18 -3.62 17.52 -15.74
N ARG A 19 -4.29 16.39 -15.50
CA ARG A 19 -4.71 15.96 -14.15
C ARG A 19 -3.69 15.00 -13.56
N TRP A 20 -3.28 15.31 -12.34
CA TRP A 20 -2.25 14.61 -11.59
C TRP A 20 -2.76 14.25 -10.20
N MET A 21 -2.10 13.27 -9.60
CA MET A 21 -2.34 12.86 -8.22
C MET A 21 -1.02 12.72 -7.45
N LYS A 22 -0.97 13.35 -6.28
CA LYS A 22 0.05 13.03 -5.27
C LYS A 22 -0.28 11.67 -4.66
N CYS A 23 0.75 10.88 -4.43
CA CYS A 23 0.60 9.47 -4.09
C CYS A 23 1.48 9.06 -2.92
N ASP A 24 0.90 8.40 -1.93
CA ASP A 24 1.63 7.54 -0.98
C ASP A 24 1.81 6.16 -1.62
N TRP A 25 3.04 5.67 -1.69
CA TRP A 25 3.36 4.44 -2.41
C TRP A 25 3.31 3.21 -1.52
N TYR A 26 3.06 2.05 -2.12
CA TYR A 26 3.16 0.76 -1.45
C TYR A 26 4.17 -0.16 -2.14
N TRP A 27 4.93 -0.88 -1.32
CA TRP A 27 5.87 -1.90 -1.74
C TRP A 27 5.28 -3.29 -1.57
N ARG A 28 5.51 -4.16 -2.53
CA ARG A 28 5.25 -5.60 -2.41
C ARG A 28 6.44 -6.29 -1.74
N PRO A 29 6.23 -7.45 -1.10
CA PRO A 29 7.32 -8.16 -0.42
C PRO A 29 8.56 -8.45 -1.26
N HIS A 30 8.39 -8.72 -2.57
CA HIS A 30 9.51 -9.00 -3.47
C HIS A 30 10.24 -7.74 -3.97
N GLU A 31 9.68 -6.55 -3.71
CA GLU A 31 10.27 -5.25 -4.07
C GLU A 31 11.10 -4.68 -2.91
N THR A 32 11.04 -5.30 -1.73
CA THR A 32 11.82 -4.90 -0.56
C THR A 32 13.01 -5.83 -0.35
N CYS A 33 13.89 -5.46 0.58
CA CYS A 33 14.99 -6.32 1.04
C CYS A 33 14.51 -7.58 1.81
N LEU A 34 13.19 -7.82 1.92
CA LEU A 34 12.63 -9.14 2.27
C LEU A 34 12.86 -10.13 1.12
N LEU A 35 14.12 -10.39 0.82
CA LEU A 35 14.53 -11.62 0.15
C LEU A 35 14.32 -12.75 1.16
N VAL A 36 13.10 -13.28 1.18
CA VAL A 36 12.81 -14.66 1.62
C VAL A 36 13.46 -15.02 2.96
N ASN A 37 13.17 -14.30 4.04
CA ASN A 37 13.28 -14.90 5.38
C ASN A 37 11.90 -15.42 5.79
N VAL A 38 11.50 -16.48 5.09
CA VAL A 38 10.19 -17.16 5.19
C VAL A 38 10.05 -17.94 6.51
N ASP A 39 11.04 -17.93 7.40
CA ASP A 39 11.07 -18.91 8.51
C ASP A 39 10.85 -18.39 9.93
N THR A 40 10.89 -17.09 10.22
CA THR A 40 10.82 -16.66 11.65
C THR A 40 9.46 -16.12 12.11
N ASN A 41 8.59 -15.63 11.23
CA ASN A 41 7.22 -15.19 11.61
C ASN A 41 6.09 -15.63 10.66
N THR A 42 6.43 -16.33 9.57
CA THR A 42 5.55 -16.57 8.40
C THR A 42 4.94 -17.96 8.32
N ARG A 43 5.18 -18.85 9.29
CA ARG A 43 4.61 -20.22 9.31
C ARG A 43 3.08 -20.30 9.48
N ARG A 44 2.34 -19.18 9.38
CA ARG A 44 0.88 -19.16 9.55
C ARG A 44 0.10 -18.39 8.48
N ILE A 45 0.74 -17.73 7.52
CA ILE A 45 0.03 -16.96 6.50
C ILE A 45 0.02 -17.77 5.18
N PRO A 46 -1.15 -18.17 4.67
CA PRO A 46 -1.30 -18.75 3.33
C PRO A 46 -0.59 -17.94 2.24
N ALA A 47 -0.02 -18.61 1.23
CA ALA A 47 0.69 -17.98 0.12
C ALA A 47 -0.16 -16.93 -0.63
N ASP A 48 -1.47 -17.16 -0.73
CA ASP A 48 -2.42 -16.24 -1.37
C ASP A 48 -2.58 -14.93 -0.59
N LEU A 49 -2.47 -15.01 0.74
CA LEU A 49 -2.49 -13.85 1.63
C LEU A 49 -1.17 -13.09 1.60
N HIS A 50 -0.05 -13.79 1.39
CA HIS A 50 1.25 -13.18 1.13
C HIS A 50 1.27 -12.36 -0.17
N ALA A 51 0.55 -12.80 -1.21
CA ALA A 51 0.49 -12.10 -2.49
C ALA A 51 -0.24 -10.75 -2.40
N LYS A 52 -1.10 -10.56 -1.38
CA LYS A 52 -1.90 -9.35 -1.12
C LYS A 52 -1.30 -8.46 -0.01
N ARG A 53 -0.18 -8.88 0.58
CA ARG A 53 0.57 -8.08 1.54
C ARG A 53 1.29 -6.93 0.83
N LEU A 54 1.26 -5.77 1.46
CA LEU A 54 1.96 -4.55 1.08
C LEU A 54 2.73 -3.98 2.28
N PHE A 55 3.67 -3.09 2.00
CA PHE A 55 4.35 -2.23 2.97
C PHE A 55 4.18 -0.78 2.53
N LYS A 56 3.72 0.10 3.42
CA LYS A 56 3.59 1.52 3.08
C LYS A 56 4.98 2.12 2.90
N ALA A 57 5.21 2.91 1.87
CA ALA A 57 6.50 3.60 1.72
C ALA A 57 6.69 4.58 2.89
N ALA A 58 7.87 4.54 3.52
CA ALA A 58 8.20 5.50 4.56
C ALA A 58 8.17 6.93 4.00
N LYS A 59 7.81 7.90 4.85
CA LYS A 59 7.66 9.29 4.44
C LYS A 59 8.95 9.82 3.84
N GLY A 60 8.89 10.32 2.60
CA GLY A 60 10.06 10.82 1.88
C GLY A 60 10.96 9.74 1.25
N SER A 61 10.54 8.46 1.29
CA SER A 61 11.18 7.38 0.54
C SER A 61 10.82 7.40 -0.95
N PHE A 62 9.66 7.95 -1.32
CA PHE A 62 9.20 8.02 -2.70
C PHE A 62 8.16 9.15 -2.84
N ASP A 63 8.47 10.17 -3.65
CA ASP A 63 7.61 11.34 -3.87
C ASP A 63 7.56 11.59 -5.38
N THR A 64 6.55 11.02 -6.03
CA THR A 64 6.35 11.13 -7.47
C THR A 64 4.88 11.21 -7.77
N ASP A 65 4.49 12.31 -8.41
CA ASP A 65 3.14 12.54 -8.88
C ASP A 65 2.84 11.64 -10.06
N VAL A 66 1.63 11.08 -10.07
CA VAL A 66 1.19 10.15 -11.11
C VAL A 66 0.09 10.83 -11.92
N SER A 67 0.14 10.68 -13.25
CA SER A 67 -0.96 11.14 -14.10
C SER A 67 -2.24 10.38 -13.76
N LEU A 68 -3.35 11.10 -13.63
CA LEU A 68 -4.66 10.48 -13.36
C LEU A 68 -5.06 9.48 -14.46
N TYR A 69 -4.59 9.69 -15.69
CA TYR A 69 -4.86 8.83 -16.84
C TYR A 69 -4.15 7.46 -16.77
N SER A 70 -3.15 7.32 -15.89
CA SER A 70 -2.45 6.06 -15.66
C SER A 70 -3.16 5.16 -14.64
N ALA A 71 -4.22 5.64 -13.97
CA ALA A 71 -4.96 4.85 -12.99
C ALA A 71 -5.85 3.80 -13.68
N GLU A 72 -5.55 2.52 -13.47
CA GLU A 72 -6.32 1.42 -14.07
C GLU A 72 -7.58 1.05 -13.27
N ARG A 73 -7.45 0.96 -11.94
CA ARG A 73 -8.55 0.51 -11.06
C ARG A 73 -8.38 1.05 -9.64
N VAL A 74 -9.50 1.18 -8.93
CA VAL A 74 -9.52 1.40 -7.48
C VAL A 74 -9.44 0.05 -6.76
N VAL A 75 -8.64 -0.01 -5.69
CA VAL A 75 -8.51 -1.20 -4.83
C VAL A 75 -8.68 -0.80 -3.38
N THR A 76 -9.10 -1.75 -2.54
CA THR A 76 -9.14 -1.57 -1.10
C THR A 76 -7.81 -2.01 -0.48
N VAL A 77 -7.22 -1.14 0.33
CA VAL A 77 -6.02 -1.42 1.12
C VAL A 77 -6.35 -1.17 2.59
N GLU A 78 -6.14 -2.18 3.43
CA GLU A 78 -6.43 -2.10 4.87
C GLU A 78 -5.16 -2.08 5.71
N LYS A 79 -5.07 -1.13 6.64
CA LYS A 79 -4.08 -1.17 7.71
C LYS A 79 -4.52 -2.21 8.74
N ARG A 80 -3.63 -3.13 9.08
CA ARG A 80 -3.91 -4.20 10.06
C ARG A 80 -3.06 -4.07 11.31
N GLN A 81 -3.65 -4.46 12.43
CA GLN A 81 -2.91 -4.67 13.67
C GLN A 81 -2.39 -6.11 13.73
N PRO A 82 -1.18 -6.33 14.27
CA PRO A 82 -0.67 -7.67 14.53
C PRO A 82 -1.68 -8.52 15.30
N GLY A 83 -1.91 -9.75 14.85
CA GLY A 83 -2.80 -10.71 15.53
C GLY A 83 -4.29 -10.61 15.18
N THR A 84 -4.68 -9.70 14.28
CA THR A 84 -6.02 -9.74 13.67
C THR A 84 -6.09 -10.86 12.62
N GLY A 85 -7.21 -11.58 12.48
CA GLY A 85 -7.39 -12.79 11.64
C GLY A 85 -7.09 -12.61 10.13
N PRO A 86 -7.38 -13.58 9.24
CA PRO A 86 -7.09 -13.38 7.81
C PRO A 86 -7.84 -12.15 7.23
N PRO A 87 -7.29 -11.44 6.23
CA PRO A 87 -7.97 -10.34 5.55
C PRO A 87 -9.16 -10.80 4.72
N GLU A 88 -10.07 -9.86 4.43
CA GLU A 88 -11.14 -10.06 3.46
C GLU A 88 -10.51 -10.49 2.12
N GLU A 89 -11.13 -11.46 1.44
CA GLU A 89 -10.51 -12.10 0.28
C GLU A 89 -10.20 -11.10 -0.84
N ASP A 90 -10.91 -10.00 -0.99
CA ASP A 90 -10.71 -9.04 -2.08
C ASP A 90 -9.88 -7.79 -1.73
N CYS A 91 -9.18 -7.79 -0.59
CA CYS A 91 -8.44 -6.63 -0.09
C CYS A 91 -6.93 -6.84 -0.04
N TYR A 92 -6.17 -5.79 -0.37
CA TYR A 92 -4.75 -5.70 -0.01
C TYR A 92 -4.62 -5.25 1.45
N TRP A 93 -3.48 -5.53 2.06
CA TRP A 93 -3.27 -5.17 3.47
C TRP A 93 -1.82 -4.83 3.77
N TYR A 94 -1.61 -3.98 4.77
CA TYR A 94 -0.28 -3.63 5.30
C TYR A 94 -0.30 -3.55 6.82
N GLU A 95 0.84 -3.84 7.44
CA GLU A 95 1.05 -3.76 8.90
C GLU A 95 2.15 -2.75 9.25
N SER A 96 3.17 -2.66 8.40
CA SER A 96 4.35 -1.84 8.61
C SER A 96 4.71 -1.04 7.37
N GLY A 97 5.54 -0.04 7.59
CA GLY A 97 6.18 0.76 6.58
C GLY A 97 7.50 0.14 6.14
N TYR A 98 7.95 0.50 4.95
CA TYR A 98 9.25 0.15 4.44
C TYR A 98 9.98 1.41 3.96
N ASP A 99 11.14 1.65 4.56
CA ASP A 99 12.09 2.66 4.08
C ASP A 99 13.11 1.97 3.17
N GLN A 100 13.03 2.29 1.87
CA GLN A 100 13.95 1.73 0.88
C GLN A 100 15.37 2.26 1.02
N LYS A 101 15.56 3.51 1.50
CA LYS A 101 16.89 4.13 1.65
C LYS A 101 17.71 3.43 2.71
N PHE A 102 17.08 3.04 3.81
CA PHE A 102 17.73 2.34 4.92
C PHE A 102 17.48 0.82 4.91
N ALA A 103 16.70 0.34 3.95
CA ALA A 103 16.27 -1.06 3.85
C ALA A 103 15.67 -1.58 5.17
N SER A 104 14.88 -0.73 5.85
CA SER A 104 14.34 -0.97 7.18
C SER A 104 12.82 -1.00 7.20
N PHE A 105 12.27 -1.74 8.16
CA PHE A 105 10.83 -1.79 8.42
C PHE A 105 10.50 -0.91 9.60
N GLU A 106 9.49 -0.07 9.44
CA GLU A 106 9.03 0.86 10.47
C GLU A 106 7.62 0.48 10.91
N ASP A 107 7.33 0.60 12.21
CA ASP A 107 5.97 0.42 12.69
C ASP A 107 5.11 1.60 12.24
N CYS A 108 4.04 1.34 11.49
CA CYS A 108 3.09 2.39 11.10
C CYS A 108 2.12 2.75 12.24
N SER A 109 2.38 2.36 13.49
CA SER A 109 1.46 2.35 14.63
C SER A 109 0.69 3.65 14.88
N ASP A 110 1.26 4.80 14.50
CA ASP A 110 0.66 6.11 14.69
C ASP A 110 -0.54 6.40 13.77
N GLU A 111 -0.72 5.66 12.66
CA GLU A 111 -1.91 5.81 11.82
C GLU A 111 -3.11 5.08 12.45
N PRO A 112 -4.30 5.69 12.56
CA PRO A 112 -5.48 4.93 12.97
C PRO A 112 -5.74 3.77 12.00
N PRO A 113 -6.21 2.59 12.47
CA PRO A 113 -6.60 1.51 11.57
C PRO A 113 -7.65 2.04 10.58
N ALA A 114 -7.52 1.66 9.31
CA ALA A 114 -8.37 2.17 8.25
C ALA A 114 -9.85 2.00 8.61
N SER A 115 -10.54 3.11 8.88
CA SER A 115 -12.00 3.13 8.86
C SER A 115 -12.43 2.83 7.43
N LYS A 116 -13.26 1.79 7.24
CA LYS A 116 -13.77 1.37 5.93
C LYS A 116 -14.19 2.61 5.14
N ALA A 117 -13.41 2.98 4.11
CA ALA A 117 -13.77 4.06 3.21
C ALA A 117 -14.98 3.60 2.39
N LYS A 118 -16.19 3.83 2.90
CA LYS A 118 -17.44 3.63 2.16
C LYS A 118 -17.57 4.76 1.15
N TRP A 119 -17.09 4.54 -0.06
CA TRP A 119 -17.53 5.33 -1.21
C TRP A 119 -18.88 4.77 -1.67
N ALA A 120 -19.97 5.28 -1.09
CA ALA A 120 -21.29 5.15 -1.70
C ALA A 120 -21.33 6.14 -2.86
N GLY A 121 -21.21 5.62 -4.09
CA GLY A 121 -21.49 6.41 -5.28
C GLY A 121 -22.93 6.90 -5.23
N ALA A 122 -23.12 8.21 -5.13
CA ALA A 122 -24.42 8.83 -5.36
C ALA A 122 -24.76 8.61 -6.84
N ARG A 123 -25.90 7.95 -7.07
CA ARG A 123 -26.62 8.01 -8.34
C ARG A 123 -27.20 9.40 -8.55
#